data_AF-A0A7V2F3R2-F1
#
_entry.id   AF-A0A7V2F3R2-F1
#
_cell.length_a   1.000
_cell.length_b   1.000
_cell.length_c   1.000
_cell.angle_alpha   90.00
_cell.angle_beta   90.00
_cell.angle_gamma   90.00
#
_symmetry.space_group_name_H-M   'P 1'
#
loop_
_entity.id
_entity.type
_entity.pdbx_description
1 polymer ?
#
loop_
_entity_poly.entity_id
_entity_poly.type
_entity_poly.pdbx_seq_one_letter_code
_entity_poly.pdbx_strand_id
1 'polypeptide(L)'
;MSRFVKSFLIVAVLSGFIAGCGGSVDETYVMVSLREATRGDVLSPGFKYSFDKPNFVAVHKNVGLVREDNLVEVFVGDGLEETLGKVAGGRFSVLARKFFEPVIHFNIDYLVMGADSMVVGTPYEAAIPNMLRTRDYNTDEFIEVDLGKLTTNRLTLKEIQDTKFKVSNAKVMYEMIADEMHYTLHLPNVRFIIEEPGDDIVLILKALMNEKLYFSGGVSYGTIPSQTMRNSTDSGGYVKVDYVAYGNRYIVVR
;
A
#
# COMPACT_ATOMS: atom_id res chain seq x y z
N MET A 1 27.51 25.07 -19.50
CA MET A 1 26.40 24.48 -20.29
C MET A 1 25.17 24.42 -19.40
N SER A 2 24.17 25.23 -19.74
CA SER A 2 22.91 25.38 -19.02
C SER A 2 21.99 24.18 -19.27
N ARG A 3 21.44 23.58 -18.21
CA ARG A 3 20.25 22.73 -18.26
C ARG A 3 19.23 23.26 -17.25
N PHE A 4 18.68 24.44 -17.55
CA PHE A 4 17.37 24.85 -17.02
C PHE A 4 16.30 24.06 -17.77
N VAL A 5 15.90 22.92 -17.22
CA VAL A 5 14.66 22.26 -17.63
C VAL A 5 13.52 23.08 -17.02
N LYS A 6 12.85 23.84 -17.86
CA LYS A 6 11.67 24.63 -17.50
C LYS A 6 10.55 23.66 -17.10
N SER A 7 10.18 23.64 -15.82
CA SER A 7 8.90 23.09 -15.40
C SER A 7 7.80 23.93 -16.04
N PHE A 8 7.11 23.35 -17.03
CA PHE A 8 5.90 23.96 -17.58
C PHE A 8 4.77 23.70 -16.60
N LEU A 9 4.38 24.73 -15.85
CA LEU A 9 3.17 24.75 -15.04
C LEU A 9 1.97 24.77 -16.00
N ILE A 10 1.31 23.63 -16.22
CA ILE A 10 0.07 23.56 -16.98
C ILE A 10 -1.09 23.54 -15.98
N VAL A 11 -1.56 24.72 -15.60
CA VAL A 11 -2.83 24.87 -14.88
C VAL A 11 -3.94 24.71 -15.91
N ALA A 12 -4.41 23.48 -16.11
CA ALA A 12 -5.67 23.25 -16.80
C ALA A 12 -6.78 23.21 -15.75
N VAL A 13 -7.66 24.21 -15.79
CA VAL A 13 -8.96 24.15 -15.10
C VAL A 13 -9.84 23.26 -15.97
N LEU A 14 -10.29 22.13 -15.45
CA LEU A 14 -11.28 21.28 -16.11
C LEU A 14 -12.64 21.99 -16.04
N SER A 15 -12.87 22.95 -16.93
CA SER A 15 -14.19 23.53 -17.17
C SER A 15 -14.98 22.58 -18.07
N GLY A 16 -15.64 21.59 -17.45
CA GLY A 16 -16.52 20.65 -18.12
C GLY A 16 -17.86 20.59 -17.40
N PHE A 17 -18.86 21.29 -17.94
CA PHE A 17 -20.26 21.05 -17.58
C PHE A 17 -20.65 19.63 -18.01
N ILE A 18 -20.46 18.67 -17.11
CA ILE A 18 -20.94 17.30 -17.28
C ILE A 18 -22.42 17.30 -16.88
N ALA A 19 -23.29 17.53 -17.87
CA ALA A 19 -24.70 17.19 -17.79
C ALA A 19 -24.87 15.70 -18.12
N GLY A 20 -24.29 14.84 -17.28
CA GLY A 20 -24.54 13.40 -17.23
C GLY A 20 -25.34 13.09 -15.98
N CYS A 21 -26.09 11.99 -15.98
CA CYS A 21 -26.90 11.53 -14.85
C CYS A 21 -25.96 11.03 -13.72
N GLY A 22 -25.27 11.95 -13.04
CA GLY A 22 -24.20 11.64 -12.11
C GLY A 22 -23.40 12.89 -11.76
N GLY A 23 -24.02 13.79 -10.98
CA GLY A 23 -23.38 14.90 -10.25
C GLY A 23 -22.54 15.90 -11.06
N SER A 24 -22.88 17.19 -11.01
CA SER A 24 -22.00 18.23 -11.55
C SER A 24 -20.66 18.25 -10.81
N VAL A 25 -19.56 18.04 -11.52
CA VAL A 25 -18.20 18.20 -10.99
C VAL A 25 -17.95 19.69 -10.74
N ASP A 26 -17.50 20.02 -9.54
CA ASP A 26 -17.14 21.39 -9.13
C ASP A 26 -15.93 21.90 -9.95
N GLU A 27 -15.99 23.13 -10.48
CA GLU A 27 -14.96 23.74 -11.36
C GLU A 27 -13.63 24.08 -10.63
N THR A 28 -13.44 23.65 -9.39
CA THR A 28 -12.33 24.05 -8.52
C THR A 28 -11.12 23.10 -8.51
N TYR A 29 -11.16 21.99 -9.24
CA TYR A 29 -10.02 21.06 -9.29
C TYR A 29 -8.91 21.54 -10.22
N VAL A 30 -7.68 21.57 -9.71
CA VAL A 30 -6.48 21.93 -10.48
C VAL A 30 -5.76 20.66 -10.92
N MET A 31 -5.50 20.52 -12.21
CA MET A 31 -4.70 19.40 -12.72
C MET A 31 -3.24 19.50 -12.28
N VAL A 32 -2.71 18.41 -11.72
CA VAL A 32 -1.38 18.36 -11.11
C VAL A 32 -0.77 16.96 -11.22
N SER A 33 0.55 16.88 -11.12
CA SER A 33 1.26 15.64 -10.83
C SER A 33 1.18 15.30 -9.33
N LEU A 34 1.48 14.05 -8.97
CA LEU A 34 1.53 13.64 -7.56
C LEU A 34 2.60 14.44 -6.79
N ARG A 35 3.77 14.64 -7.40
CA ARG A 35 4.87 15.44 -6.84
C ARG A 35 4.45 16.88 -6.54
N GLU A 36 3.76 17.54 -7.47
CA GLU A 36 3.29 18.92 -7.32
C GLU A 36 2.28 19.05 -6.18
N ALA A 37 1.30 18.14 -6.14
CA ALA A 37 0.27 18.10 -5.09
C ALA A 37 0.86 17.81 -3.70
N THR A 38 1.83 16.89 -3.61
CA THR A 38 2.47 16.54 -2.34
C THR A 38 3.33 17.68 -1.80
N ARG A 39 4.17 18.28 -2.63
CA ARG A 39 5.15 19.30 -2.20
C ARG A 39 4.53 20.67 -1.93
N GLY A 40 3.29 20.89 -2.39
CA GLY A 40 2.60 22.16 -2.24
C GLY A 40 3.07 23.20 -3.25
N ASP A 41 3.67 22.76 -4.36
CA ASP A 41 4.13 23.64 -5.43
C ASP A 41 2.94 24.29 -6.18
N VAL A 42 1.75 23.72 -6.04
CA VAL A 42 0.49 24.22 -6.62
C VAL A 42 -0.57 24.41 -5.53
N LEU A 43 -0.97 25.67 -5.33
CA LEU A 43 -2.09 26.04 -4.46
C LEU A 43 -3.40 25.87 -5.21
N SER A 44 -4.35 25.15 -4.59
CA SER A 44 -5.71 24.96 -5.11
C SER A 44 -6.75 25.35 -4.05
N PRO A 45 -7.86 26.02 -4.42
CA PRO A 45 -8.96 26.28 -3.51
C PRO A 45 -9.47 24.99 -2.85
N GLY A 46 -9.43 24.94 -1.52
CA GLY A 46 -9.82 23.75 -0.75
C GLY A 46 -8.91 22.53 -0.96
N PHE A 47 -7.70 22.73 -1.47
CA PHE A 47 -6.72 21.67 -1.78
C PHE A 47 -7.29 20.58 -2.70
N LYS A 48 -8.08 21.00 -3.70
CA LYS A 48 -8.72 20.14 -4.70
C LYS A 48 -7.83 19.93 -5.92
N TYR A 49 -7.49 18.70 -6.22
CA TYR A 49 -6.53 18.32 -7.25
C TYR A 49 -7.13 17.30 -8.22
N SER A 50 -6.75 17.40 -9.50
CA SER A 50 -7.07 16.43 -10.55
C SER A 50 -5.78 15.72 -10.98
N PHE A 51 -5.80 14.39 -10.94
CA PHE A 51 -4.69 13.53 -11.37
C PHE A 51 -5.09 12.79 -12.65
N ASP A 52 -4.35 13.00 -13.74
CA ASP A 52 -4.56 12.23 -14.98
C ASP A 52 -3.90 10.85 -14.86
N LYS A 53 -4.71 9.78 -14.94
CA LYS A 53 -4.28 8.38 -14.90
C LYS A 53 -3.29 8.07 -13.76
N PRO A 54 -3.66 8.31 -12.49
CA PRO A 54 -2.79 7.95 -11.38
C PRO A 54 -2.53 6.45 -11.34
N ASN A 55 -1.28 6.08 -11.05
CA ASN A 55 -0.85 4.68 -10.98
C ASN A 55 -1.11 4.11 -9.58
N PHE A 56 -2.25 3.46 -9.39
CA PHE A 56 -2.55 2.69 -8.18
C PHE A 56 -1.73 1.39 -8.17
N VAL A 57 -0.71 1.33 -7.31
CA VAL A 57 0.14 0.13 -7.15
C VAL A 57 -0.52 -0.91 -6.25
N ALA A 58 -1.42 -0.50 -5.37
CA ALA A 58 -2.28 -1.38 -4.59
C ALA A 58 -3.54 -0.65 -4.14
N VAL A 59 -4.61 -1.43 -3.94
CA VAL A 59 -5.86 -0.96 -3.35
C VAL A 59 -6.38 -2.06 -2.43
N HIS A 60 -6.88 -1.65 -1.27
CA HIS A 60 -7.60 -2.53 -0.36
C HIS A 60 -8.69 -1.76 0.38
N LYS A 61 -9.93 -2.27 0.28
CA LYS A 61 -11.14 -1.62 0.82
C LYS A 61 -11.19 -0.15 0.42
N ASN A 62 -11.01 0.76 1.37
CA ASN A 62 -11.15 2.20 1.18
C ASN A 62 -9.83 2.93 0.95
N VAL A 63 -8.70 2.21 0.86
CA VAL A 63 -7.36 2.81 0.81
C VAL A 63 -6.60 2.29 -0.41
N GLY A 64 -5.95 3.22 -1.12
CA GLY A 64 -5.09 2.95 -2.26
C GLY A 64 -3.71 3.58 -2.08
N LEU A 65 -2.70 2.94 -2.65
CA LEU A 65 -1.37 3.50 -2.79
C LEU A 65 -1.18 3.94 -4.23
N VAL A 66 -0.88 5.23 -4.42
CA VAL A 66 -0.58 5.80 -5.73
C VAL A 66 0.90 6.12 -5.79
N ARG A 67 1.56 5.72 -6.89
CA ARG A 67 2.98 5.93 -7.10
C ARG A 67 3.26 6.82 -8.31
N GLU A 68 4.15 7.79 -8.12
CA GLU A 68 4.79 8.56 -9.19
C GLU A 68 6.30 8.54 -8.94
N ASP A 69 7.06 7.87 -9.80
CA ASP A 69 8.49 7.59 -9.60
C ASP A 69 8.80 6.93 -8.24
N ASN A 70 9.56 7.64 -7.40
CA ASN A 70 9.95 7.27 -6.05
C ASN A 70 9.02 7.83 -4.97
N LEU A 71 7.94 8.52 -5.37
CA LEU A 71 6.93 9.06 -4.46
C LEU A 71 5.76 8.08 -4.37
N VAL A 72 5.36 7.76 -3.14
CA VAL A 72 4.15 6.99 -2.84
C VAL A 72 3.29 7.81 -1.91
N GLU A 73 2.01 7.93 -2.25
CA GLU A 73 1.01 8.63 -1.46
C GLU A 73 -0.23 7.78 -1.23
N VAL A 74 -0.93 8.08 -0.14
CA VAL A 74 -2.17 7.40 0.22
C VAL A 74 -3.35 8.14 -0.39
N PHE A 75 -4.18 7.39 -1.10
CA PHE A 75 -5.48 7.81 -1.57
C PHE A 75 -6.55 7.06 -0.80
N VAL A 76 -7.62 7.75 -0.43
CA VAL A 76 -8.71 7.22 0.38
C VAL A 76 -10.03 7.49 -0.33
N GLY A 77 -10.97 6.56 -0.29
CA GLY A 77 -12.30 6.75 -0.86
C GLY A 77 -13.25 5.66 -0.40
N ASP A 78 -14.53 5.96 -0.31
CA ASP A 78 -15.55 4.96 0.06
C ASP A 78 -15.69 3.88 -1.02
N GLY A 79 -15.57 2.61 -0.63
CA GLY A 79 -15.62 1.47 -1.55
C GLY A 79 -14.57 1.54 -2.65
N LEU A 80 -13.37 2.08 -2.36
CA LEU A 80 -12.37 2.38 -3.38
C LEU A 80 -11.93 1.15 -4.19
N GLU A 81 -11.72 0.00 -3.55
CA GLU A 81 -11.33 -1.26 -4.21
C GLU A 81 -12.39 -1.72 -5.21
N GLU A 82 -13.67 -1.67 -4.84
CA GLU A 82 -14.77 -2.04 -5.74
C GLU A 82 -14.92 -1.03 -6.89
N THR A 83 -14.84 0.26 -6.57
CA THR A 83 -15.00 1.36 -7.53
C THR A 83 -13.89 1.33 -8.57
N LEU A 84 -12.63 1.15 -8.15
CA LEU A 84 -11.51 1.00 -9.08
C LEU A 84 -11.60 -0.28 -9.91
N GLY A 85 -12.16 -1.36 -9.34
CA GLY A 85 -12.44 -2.60 -10.06
C GLY A 85 -13.40 -2.40 -11.24
N LYS A 86 -14.39 -1.50 -11.12
CA LYS A 86 -15.35 -1.17 -12.20
C LYS A 86 -14.72 -0.40 -13.36
N VAL A 87 -13.63 0.34 -13.09
CA VAL A 87 -12.94 1.18 -14.09
C VAL A 87 -11.59 0.60 -14.52
N ALA A 88 -11.24 -0.59 -14.03
CA ALA A 88 -9.97 -1.25 -14.28
C ALA A 88 -9.75 -1.46 -15.79
N GLY A 89 -8.58 -1.07 -16.28
CA GLY A 89 -8.22 -1.12 -17.70
C GLY A 89 -8.73 0.06 -18.54
N GLY A 90 -9.59 0.91 -17.99
CA GLY A 90 -10.02 2.16 -18.60
C GLY A 90 -9.05 3.33 -18.36
N ARG A 91 -9.19 4.40 -19.14
CA ARG A 91 -8.54 5.68 -18.84
C ARG A 91 -9.48 6.48 -17.94
N PHE A 92 -9.01 6.83 -16.74
CA PHE A 92 -9.75 7.68 -15.82
C PHE A 92 -8.83 8.71 -15.18
N SER A 93 -9.44 9.80 -14.71
CA SER A 93 -8.80 10.80 -13.86
C SER A 93 -9.39 10.73 -12.47
N VAL A 94 -8.59 11.08 -11.46
CA VAL A 94 -9.02 11.14 -10.06
C VAL A 94 -9.15 12.59 -9.65
N LEU A 95 -10.30 12.95 -9.10
CA LEU A 95 -10.52 14.24 -8.44
C LEU A 95 -10.48 14.01 -6.94
N ALA A 96 -9.55 14.65 -6.24
CA ALA A 96 -9.33 14.41 -4.83
C ALA A 96 -8.98 15.67 -4.05
N ARG A 97 -9.32 15.68 -2.77
CA ARG A 97 -8.93 16.71 -1.79
C ARG A 97 -7.78 16.23 -0.95
N LYS A 98 -6.75 17.06 -0.77
CA LYS A 98 -5.66 16.76 0.15
C LYS A 98 -6.06 17.09 1.59
N PHE A 99 -5.87 16.13 2.48
CA PHE A 99 -6.01 16.26 3.93
C PHE A 99 -4.64 16.20 4.59
N PHE A 100 -4.48 16.90 5.71
CA PHE A 100 -3.21 16.99 6.45
C PHE A 100 -3.22 16.25 7.78
N GLU A 101 -4.41 15.95 8.31
CA GLU A 101 -4.61 15.31 9.61
C GLU A 101 -5.49 14.04 9.46
N PRO A 102 -5.29 13.01 10.30
CA PRO A 102 -4.18 12.83 11.24
C PRO A 102 -2.83 12.54 10.54
N VAL A 103 -2.87 12.20 9.26
CA VAL A 103 -1.73 12.01 8.36
C VAL A 103 -2.06 12.58 6.99
N ILE A 104 -1.06 12.98 6.21
CA ILE A 104 -1.28 13.52 4.85
C ILE A 104 -1.79 12.40 3.93
N HIS A 105 -2.93 12.64 3.28
CA HIS A 105 -3.54 11.74 2.31
C HIS A 105 -4.45 12.51 1.33
N PHE A 106 -4.85 11.86 0.24
CA PHE A 106 -5.81 12.40 -0.73
C PHE A 106 -7.15 11.67 -0.62
N ASN A 107 -8.22 12.37 -0.28
CA ASN A 107 -9.56 11.82 -0.29
C ASN A 107 -10.19 11.99 -1.68
N ILE A 108 -10.55 10.88 -2.32
CA ILE A 108 -11.13 10.85 -3.65
C ILE A 108 -12.59 11.26 -3.57
N ASP A 109 -12.91 12.34 -4.27
CA ASP A 109 -14.28 12.81 -4.40
C ASP A 109 -14.95 12.15 -5.61
N TYR A 110 -14.23 12.06 -6.73
CA TYR A 110 -14.74 11.49 -7.98
C TYR A 110 -13.69 10.71 -8.77
N LEU A 111 -14.15 9.70 -9.51
CA LEU A 111 -13.46 9.14 -10.67
C LEU A 111 -14.14 9.66 -11.94
N VAL A 112 -13.36 10.18 -12.89
CA VAL A 112 -13.87 10.75 -14.15
C VAL A 112 -13.41 9.89 -15.32
N MET A 113 -14.36 9.45 -16.15
CA MET A 113 -14.16 8.62 -17.32
C MET A 113 -14.77 9.28 -18.56
N GLY A 114 -13.97 10.05 -19.29
CA GLY A 114 -14.48 10.80 -20.44
C GLY A 114 -15.54 11.81 -20.00
N ALA A 115 -16.80 11.60 -20.39
CA ALA A 115 -17.93 12.44 -20.01
C ALA A 115 -18.66 11.95 -18.75
N ASP A 116 -18.36 10.76 -18.24
CA ASP A 116 -19.01 10.19 -17.06
C ASP A 116 -18.21 10.46 -15.79
N SER A 117 -18.90 10.55 -14.65
CA SER A 117 -18.27 10.66 -13.34
C SER A 117 -18.91 9.69 -12.34
N MET A 118 -18.08 9.13 -11.47
CA MET A 118 -18.50 8.31 -10.34
C MET A 118 -18.14 9.03 -9.04
N VAL A 119 -19.13 9.26 -8.19
CA VAL A 119 -18.90 9.78 -6.84
C VAL A 119 -18.29 8.66 -5.99
N VAL A 120 -17.21 8.97 -5.29
CA VAL A 120 -16.56 8.07 -4.33
C VAL A 120 -16.80 8.59 -2.92
N GLY A 121 -16.33 9.81 -2.64
CA GLY A 121 -16.55 10.48 -1.36
C GLY A 121 -15.68 9.94 -0.22
N THR A 122 -15.86 10.53 0.96
CA THR A 122 -15.09 10.17 2.16
C THR A 122 -15.67 8.91 2.81
N PRO A 123 -14.86 7.87 3.06
CA PRO A 123 -15.33 6.68 3.77
C PRO A 123 -15.62 6.98 5.25
N TYR A 124 -16.49 6.18 5.86
CA TYR A 124 -16.71 6.20 7.31
C TYR A 124 -15.45 5.73 8.07
N GLU A 125 -14.79 4.69 7.56
CA GLU A 125 -13.54 4.13 8.11
C GLU A 125 -12.51 3.92 7.00
N ALA A 126 -11.26 4.29 7.29
CA ALA A 126 -10.13 4.03 6.43
C ALA A 126 -8.93 3.56 7.27
N ALA A 127 -8.46 2.34 7.02
CA ALA A 127 -7.25 1.80 7.62
C ALA A 127 -6.00 2.41 6.97
N ILE A 128 -5.80 3.71 7.18
CA ILE A 128 -4.63 4.43 6.64
C ILE A 128 -3.36 3.89 7.33
N PRO A 129 -2.39 3.35 6.57
CA PRO A 129 -1.19 2.77 7.17
C PRO A 129 -0.39 3.78 7.98
N ASN A 130 0.18 3.34 9.10
CA ASN A 130 1.08 4.16 9.88
C ASN A 130 2.48 4.18 9.23
N MET A 131 2.75 5.21 8.42
CA MET A 131 3.99 5.33 7.66
C MET A 131 5.00 6.23 8.39
N LEU A 132 5.96 5.62 9.07
CA LEU A 132 7.06 6.32 9.73
C LEU A 132 8.26 6.44 8.80
N ARG A 133 9.05 7.52 8.93
CA ARG A 133 10.36 7.56 8.25
C ARG A 133 11.25 6.50 8.88
N THR A 134 12.15 5.92 8.11
CA THR A 134 13.03 4.85 8.61
C THR A 134 13.85 5.25 9.84
N ARG A 135 14.26 6.52 9.92
CA ARG A 135 14.98 7.08 11.07
C ARG A 135 14.13 7.30 12.32
N ASP A 136 12.80 7.31 12.18
CA ASP A 136 11.85 7.67 13.25
C ASP A 136 11.24 6.42 13.92
N TYR A 137 11.64 5.20 13.51
CA TYR A 137 11.17 3.94 14.08
C TYR A 137 12.36 3.04 14.46
N ASN A 138 12.38 2.60 15.71
CA ASN A 138 13.44 1.75 16.23
C ASN A 138 13.17 0.27 15.89
N THR A 139 14.18 -0.41 15.34
CA THR A 139 14.12 -1.85 15.00
C THR A 139 15.06 -2.71 15.84
N ASP A 140 15.61 -2.17 16.93
CA ASP A 140 16.58 -2.86 17.82
C ASP A 140 15.99 -4.08 18.52
N GLU A 141 14.66 -4.14 18.70
CA GLU A 141 13.99 -5.31 19.27
C GLU A 141 13.95 -6.52 18.31
N PHE A 142 14.27 -6.32 17.02
CA PHE A 142 14.27 -7.37 16.01
C PHE A 142 15.69 -7.90 15.81
N ILE A 143 15.92 -9.14 16.23
CA ILE A 143 17.22 -9.79 16.07
C ILE A 143 17.52 -10.11 14.60
N GLU A 144 18.80 -10.18 14.27
CA GLU A 144 19.25 -10.71 12.98
C GLU A 144 19.38 -12.22 13.06
N VAL A 145 18.83 -12.91 12.05
CA VAL A 145 18.83 -14.36 11.95
C VAL A 145 19.41 -14.75 10.59
N ASP A 146 20.17 -15.84 10.55
CA ASP A 146 20.62 -16.42 9.29
C ASP A 146 19.44 -17.11 8.57
N LEU A 147 18.69 -16.33 7.81
CA LEU A 147 17.49 -16.77 7.08
C LEU A 147 17.78 -17.93 6.11
N GLY A 148 19.03 -18.08 5.65
CA GLY A 148 19.46 -19.18 4.79
C GLY A 148 19.54 -20.52 5.52
N LYS A 149 19.67 -20.53 6.85
CA LYS A 149 19.67 -21.76 7.65
C LYS A 149 18.30 -22.17 8.14
N LEU A 150 17.30 -21.29 8.07
CA LEU A 150 15.95 -21.62 8.50
C LEU A 150 15.32 -22.64 7.55
N THR A 151 14.76 -23.70 8.12
CA THR A 151 14.02 -24.75 7.43
C THR A 151 12.73 -25.07 8.19
N THR A 152 11.90 -25.98 7.67
CA THR A 152 10.74 -26.52 8.41
C THR A 152 11.14 -27.46 9.58
N ASN A 153 12.45 -27.70 9.77
CA ASN A 153 12.97 -28.50 10.87
C ASN A 153 12.82 -27.77 12.22
N ARG A 154 12.39 -28.51 13.24
CA ARG A 154 12.22 -27.97 14.60
C ARG A 154 13.49 -27.36 15.17
N LEU A 155 14.67 -27.93 14.90
CA LEU A 155 15.93 -27.44 15.46
C LEU A 155 16.28 -26.05 14.95
N THR A 156 16.08 -25.78 13.66
CA THR A 156 16.32 -24.45 13.08
C THR A 156 15.27 -23.44 13.53
N LEU A 157 14.01 -23.88 13.67
CA LEU A 157 12.92 -23.00 14.13
C LEU A 157 13.04 -22.61 15.60
N LYS A 158 13.74 -23.41 16.42
CA LYS A 158 14.03 -23.05 17.83
C LYS A 158 14.86 -21.77 17.96
N GLU A 159 15.65 -21.42 16.96
CA GLU A 159 16.47 -20.21 16.97
C GLU A 159 15.63 -18.93 16.95
N ILE A 160 14.41 -19.02 16.41
CA ILE A 160 13.48 -17.88 16.29
C ILE A 160 12.24 -18.02 17.18
N GLN A 161 12.13 -19.11 17.94
CA GLN A 161 10.97 -19.39 18.78
C GLN A 161 10.79 -18.30 19.84
N ASP A 162 9.58 -17.73 19.91
CA ASP A 162 9.21 -16.69 20.87
C ASP A 162 10.10 -15.43 20.74
N THR A 163 10.52 -15.09 19.51
CA THR A 163 11.37 -13.93 19.20
C THR A 163 10.79 -13.04 18.11
N LYS A 164 11.29 -11.80 18.05
CA LYS A 164 11.12 -10.88 16.93
C LYS A 164 12.40 -10.87 16.09
N PHE A 165 12.29 -11.03 14.78
CA PHE A 165 13.46 -11.04 13.91
C PHE A 165 13.23 -10.32 12.59
N LYS A 166 14.34 -9.90 11.98
CA LYS A 166 14.35 -9.23 10.68
C LYS A 166 14.25 -10.26 9.57
N VAL A 167 13.30 -10.07 8.68
CA VAL A 167 13.16 -10.82 7.42
C VAL A 167 13.56 -9.90 6.28
N SER A 168 14.50 -10.34 5.45
CA SER A 168 14.94 -9.63 4.26
C SER A 168 14.78 -10.49 3.02
N ASN A 169 14.41 -9.87 1.91
CA ASN A 169 14.33 -10.50 0.59
C ASN A 169 13.36 -11.71 0.52
N ALA A 170 12.29 -11.71 1.32
CA ALA A 170 11.26 -12.75 1.24
C ALA A 170 10.27 -12.44 0.12
N LYS A 171 9.92 -13.42 -0.70
CA LYS A 171 8.88 -13.23 -1.72
C LYS A 171 7.51 -13.33 -1.06
N VAL A 172 6.65 -12.34 -1.30
CA VAL A 172 5.26 -12.37 -0.83
C VAL A 172 4.41 -13.14 -1.84
N MET A 173 3.57 -14.06 -1.34
CA MET A 173 2.57 -14.75 -2.14
C MET A 173 1.22 -14.74 -1.43
N TYR A 174 0.13 -14.92 -2.19
CA TYR A 174 -1.22 -15.13 -1.67
C TYR A 174 -1.70 -16.47 -2.22
N GLU A 175 -1.78 -17.48 -1.37
CA GLU A 175 -1.91 -18.88 -1.78
C GLU A 175 -2.81 -19.70 -0.85
N MET A 176 -3.36 -20.79 -1.39
CA MET A 176 -4.26 -21.67 -0.67
C MET A 176 -3.48 -22.66 0.21
N ILE A 177 -3.76 -22.68 1.50
CA ILE A 177 -3.20 -23.60 2.49
C ILE A 177 -4.35 -24.12 3.34
N ALA A 178 -4.53 -25.44 3.40
CA ALA A 178 -5.60 -26.08 4.17
C ALA A 178 -7.00 -25.46 3.90
N ASP A 179 -7.33 -25.28 2.62
CA ASP A 179 -8.60 -24.73 2.12
C ASP A 179 -8.86 -23.24 2.41
N GLU A 180 -7.87 -22.53 2.96
CA GLU A 180 -7.94 -21.09 3.22
C GLU A 180 -6.84 -20.33 2.46
N MET A 181 -7.13 -19.09 2.06
CA MET A 181 -6.15 -18.25 1.37
C MET A 181 -5.33 -17.46 2.39
N HIS A 182 -4.01 -17.59 2.30
CA HIS A 182 -3.09 -16.89 3.20
C HIS A 182 -2.05 -16.10 2.44
N TYR A 183 -1.62 -14.98 3.05
CA TYR A 183 -0.38 -14.36 2.65
C TYR A 183 0.80 -15.14 3.23
N THR A 184 1.85 -15.32 2.44
CA THR A 184 3.02 -16.09 2.85
C THR A 184 4.31 -15.37 2.50
N LEU A 185 5.34 -15.61 3.33
CA LEU A 185 6.71 -15.14 3.14
C LEU A 185 7.57 -16.32 2.73
N HIS A 186 8.01 -16.34 1.48
CA HIS A 186 8.90 -17.37 0.94
C HIS A 186 10.35 -16.94 1.08
N LEU A 187 11.09 -17.67 1.90
CA LEU A 187 12.55 -17.63 2.02
C LEU A 187 13.17 -18.80 1.25
N PRO A 188 14.50 -18.85 1.05
CA PRO A 188 15.13 -19.89 0.23
C PRO A 188 14.81 -21.33 0.66
N ASN A 189 14.70 -21.59 1.97
CA ASN A 189 14.59 -22.93 2.53
C ASN A 189 13.37 -23.11 3.46
N VAL A 190 12.55 -22.08 3.64
CA VAL A 190 11.36 -22.12 4.49
C VAL A 190 10.32 -21.12 4.00
N ARG A 191 9.06 -21.45 4.22
CA ARG A 191 7.93 -20.53 4.06
C ARG A 191 7.29 -20.25 5.40
N PHE A 192 6.91 -19.00 5.66
CA PHE A 192 6.07 -18.63 6.79
C PHE A 192 4.69 -18.17 6.33
N ILE A 193 3.67 -18.52 7.10
CA ILE A 193 2.29 -18.07 6.89
C ILE A 193 2.08 -16.80 7.71
N ILE A 194 1.58 -15.73 7.10
CA ILE A 194 1.29 -14.50 7.83
C ILE A 194 -0.04 -14.69 8.57
N GLU A 195 -0.01 -14.57 9.89
CA GLU A 195 -1.18 -14.67 10.76
C GLU A 195 -2.00 -13.39 10.65
N GLU A 196 -3.25 -13.51 10.17
CA GLU A 196 -4.30 -12.48 10.18
C GLU A 196 -3.80 -11.04 9.99
N PRO A 197 -3.22 -10.69 8.83
CA PRO A 197 -2.70 -9.35 8.61
C PRO A 197 -3.84 -8.32 8.63
N GLY A 198 -3.63 -7.22 9.36
CA GLY A 198 -4.53 -6.06 9.32
C GLY A 198 -4.65 -5.45 7.91
N ASP A 199 -5.71 -4.69 7.68
CA ASP A 199 -6.01 -4.09 6.36
C ASP A 199 -4.87 -3.23 5.82
N ASP A 200 -4.17 -2.51 6.71
CA ASP A 200 -3.01 -1.68 6.37
C ASP A 200 -1.84 -2.53 5.86
N ILE A 201 -1.56 -3.68 6.49
CA ILE A 201 -0.54 -4.64 6.04
C ILE A 201 -0.96 -5.31 4.75
N VAL A 202 -2.23 -5.72 4.62
CA VAL A 202 -2.75 -6.32 3.37
C VAL A 202 -2.53 -5.37 2.19
N LEU A 203 -2.77 -4.07 2.36
CA LEU A 203 -2.49 -3.07 1.34
C LEU A 203 -1.01 -3.07 0.90
N ILE A 204 -0.07 -3.15 1.84
CA ILE A 204 1.37 -3.19 1.53
C ILE A 204 1.77 -4.51 0.88
N LEU A 205 1.26 -5.64 1.35
CA LEU A 205 1.54 -6.96 0.77
C LEU A 205 1.08 -7.02 -0.69
N LYS A 206 -0.12 -6.48 -1.00
CA LYS A 206 -0.59 -6.31 -2.37
C LYS A 206 0.35 -5.45 -3.20
N ALA A 207 0.85 -4.33 -2.64
CA ALA A 207 1.79 -3.45 -3.35
C ALA A 207 3.10 -4.17 -3.68
N LEU A 208 3.69 -4.89 -2.72
CA LEU A 208 4.89 -5.68 -2.93
C LEU A 208 4.68 -6.73 -4.04
N MET A 209 3.54 -7.42 -4.04
CA MET A 209 3.21 -8.41 -5.07
C MET A 209 3.04 -7.78 -6.46
N ASN A 210 2.26 -6.70 -6.57
CA ASN A 210 2.00 -6.03 -7.84
C ASN A 210 3.25 -5.42 -8.46
N GLU A 211 4.15 -4.90 -7.62
CA GLU A 211 5.42 -4.31 -8.04
C GLU A 211 6.57 -5.31 -8.14
N LYS A 212 6.31 -6.59 -7.81
CA LYS A 212 7.31 -7.67 -7.78
C LYS A 212 8.51 -7.35 -6.88
N LEU A 213 8.24 -6.68 -5.77
CA LEU A 213 9.22 -6.34 -4.74
C LEU A 213 9.26 -7.44 -3.67
N TYR A 214 10.40 -7.55 -3.00
CA TYR A 214 10.55 -8.44 -1.87
C TYR A 214 10.10 -7.77 -0.58
N PHE A 215 9.54 -8.57 0.32
CA PHE A 215 9.34 -8.20 1.70
C PHE A 215 10.70 -7.99 2.38
N SER A 216 10.82 -6.84 3.05
CA SER A 216 11.87 -6.57 4.03
C SER A 216 11.20 -5.93 5.24
N GLY A 217 11.35 -6.50 6.42
CA GLY A 217 10.55 -6.09 7.57
C GLY A 217 10.89 -6.87 8.83
N GLY A 218 10.14 -6.60 9.90
CA GLY A 218 10.22 -7.31 11.15
C GLY A 218 9.00 -8.19 11.35
N VAL A 219 9.23 -9.40 11.84
CA VAL A 219 8.16 -10.33 12.17
C VAL A 219 8.37 -10.89 13.57
N SER A 220 7.26 -11.21 14.23
CA SER A 220 7.22 -11.98 15.46
C SER A 220 6.88 -13.43 15.16
N TYR A 221 7.62 -14.37 15.74
CA TYR A 221 7.33 -15.80 15.66
C TYR A 221 7.11 -16.35 17.05
N GLY A 222 5.92 -16.92 17.27
CA GLY A 222 5.54 -17.50 18.54
C GLY A 222 6.02 -18.94 18.66
N THR A 223 5.08 -19.83 18.97
CA THR A 223 5.36 -21.24 19.20
C THR A 223 5.57 -22.01 17.90
N ILE A 224 6.52 -22.95 17.90
CA ILE A 224 6.72 -23.87 16.78
C ILE A 224 5.47 -24.78 16.65
N PRO A 225 4.81 -24.83 15.48
CA PRO A 225 3.61 -25.64 15.29
C PRO A 225 3.92 -27.15 15.38
N SER A 226 2.91 -28.02 15.32
CA SER A 226 3.12 -29.47 15.32
C SER A 226 3.89 -29.93 14.07
N GLN A 227 4.58 -31.08 14.15
CA GLN A 227 5.24 -31.65 12.98
C GLN A 227 4.26 -31.96 11.85
N THR A 228 3.07 -32.44 12.20
CA THR A 228 1.98 -32.70 11.24
C THR A 228 1.63 -31.45 10.45
N MET A 229 1.41 -30.32 11.13
CA MET A 229 1.09 -29.04 10.48
C MET A 229 2.23 -28.58 9.56
N ARG A 230 3.48 -28.62 10.02
CA ARG A 230 4.62 -28.20 9.19
C ARG A 230 4.77 -29.05 7.93
N ASN A 231 4.57 -30.36 8.06
CA ASN A 231 4.67 -31.28 6.93
C ASN A 231 3.49 -31.11 5.95
N SER A 232 2.26 -30.91 6.44
CA SER A 232 1.09 -30.76 5.57
C SER A 232 1.04 -29.41 4.87
N THR A 233 1.59 -28.37 5.48
CA THR A 233 1.60 -27.00 4.94
C THR A 233 2.94 -26.61 4.33
N ASP A 234 3.96 -27.47 4.36
CA ASP A 234 5.34 -27.16 3.98
C ASP A 234 5.76 -25.76 4.47
N SER A 235 5.62 -25.52 5.78
CA SER A 235 5.83 -24.21 6.39
C SER A 235 6.60 -24.31 7.70
N GLY A 236 7.32 -23.22 8.02
CA GLY A 236 7.90 -22.98 9.34
C GLY A 236 6.86 -22.62 10.39
N GLY A 237 5.61 -22.37 9.99
CA GLY A 237 4.52 -21.94 10.87
C GLY A 237 4.07 -20.51 10.60
N TYR A 238 3.39 -19.94 11.59
CA TYR A 238 2.79 -18.61 11.51
C TYR A 238 3.76 -17.53 12.01
N VAL A 239 3.73 -16.37 11.35
CA VAL A 239 4.42 -15.15 11.77
C VAL A 239 3.44 -13.99 11.80
N LYS A 240 3.62 -13.08 12.75
CA LYS A 240 2.95 -11.78 12.75
C LYS A 240 3.88 -10.76 12.15
N VAL A 241 3.40 -9.96 11.21
CA VAL A 241 4.17 -8.83 10.68
C VAL A 241 4.07 -7.70 11.68
N ASP A 242 5.21 -7.18 12.14
CA ASP A 242 5.25 -5.99 13.01
C ASP A 242 5.48 -4.73 12.18
N TYR A 243 6.36 -4.81 11.18
CA TYR A 243 6.58 -3.72 10.24
C TYR A 243 7.07 -4.19 8.88
N VAL A 244 6.85 -3.34 7.86
CA VAL A 244 7.34 -3.54 6.49
C VAL A 244 8.08 -2.31 6.01
N ALA A 245 9.27 -2.49 5.46
CA ALA A 245 10.02 -1.45 4.76
C ALA A 245 9.48 -1.29 3.34
N TYR A 246 8.98 -0.09 3.01
CA TYR A 246 8.42 0.20 1.70
C TYR A 246 8.53 1.70 1.39
N GLY A 247 9.05 2.04 0.19
CA GLY A 247 9.13 3.44 -0.26
C GLY A 247 9.92 4.38 0.66
N ASN A 248 11.04 3.92 1.24
CA ASN A 248 11.83 4.65 2.26
C ASN A 248 11.06 4.99 3.55
N ARG A 249 10.00 4.24 3.84
CA ARG A 249 9.24 4.32 5.09
C ARG A 249 9.15 2.95 5.73
N TYR A 250 8.89 2.93 7.03
CA TYR A 250 8.39 1.75 7.73
C TYR A 250 6.89 1.87 7.91
N ILE A 251 6.18 0.84 7.48
CA ILE A 251 4.75 0.67 7.71
C ILE A 251 4.62 -0.20 8.95
N VAL A 252 4.12 0.36 10.05
CA VAL A 252 4.10 -0.30 11.35
C VAL A 252 2.67 -0.69 11.71
N VAL A 253 2.49 -1.94 12.15
CA VAL A 253 1.19 -2.45 12.62
C VAL A 253 0.78 -1.73 13.89
N ARG A 254 -0.50 -1.34 13.97
CA ARG A 254 -1.11 -0.75 15.16
C ARG A 254 -1.69 -1.80 16.10
#